data_AF-A0A3B9DNL9-F1
#
_entry.id   AF-A0A3B9DNL9-F1
#
_cell.length_a   1.000
_cell.length_b   1.000
_cell.length_c   1.000
_cell.angle_alpha   90.00
_cell.angle_beta   90.00
_cell.angle_gamma   90.00
#
_symmetry.space_group_name_H-M   'P 1'
#
loop_
_entity.id
_entity.type
_entity.pdbx_description
1 polymer ?
#
loop_
_entity_poly.entity_id
_entity_poly.type
_entity_poly.pdbx_seq_one_letter_code
_entity_poly.pdbx_strand_id
1 'polypeptide(L)'
;IRGLGIIDIRALFGIHATRQQKRVEVMVRLQRWDEDTAYTRTGLDTTEVDLLGIKIPEVTIPLNAGKNITVISEVVAMNHLLKYAGIDSAAAFNQKLQDAMRPVHEYFEQDYE
;
A
#
# COMPACT_ATOMS: atom_id res chain seq x y z
N ILE A 1 -12.84 22.62 4.19
CA ILE A 1 -13.55 21.58 3.40
C ILE A 1 -14.49 22.28 2.42
N ARG A 2 -14.50 21.88 1.13
CA ARG A 2 -15.44 22.47 0.15
C ARG A 2 -16.88 22.26 0.66
N GLY A 3 -17.66 23.34 0.73
CA GLY A 3 -19.02 23.33 1.29
C GLY A 3 -19.15 23.59 2.80
N LEU A 4 -18.07 23.47 3.57
CA LEU A 4 -18.06 23.78 5.03
C LEU A 4 -17.23 25.02 5.39
N GLY A 5 -16.29 25.44 4.53
CA GLY A 5 -15.37 26.54 4.84
C GLY A 5 -14.11 26.09 5.60
N ILE A 6 -13.53 27.00 6.39
CA ILE A 6 -12.33 26.78 7.20
C ILE A 6 -12.77 26.13 8.53
N ILE A 7 -12.03 25.12 8.98
CA ILE A 7 -12.30 24.40 10.24
C ILE A 7 -11.02 24.28 11.07
N ASP A 8 -11.16 24.34 12.40
CA ASP A 8 -10.07 24.11 13.35
C ASP A 8 -10.11 22.66 13.87
N ILE A 9 -9.19 21.84 13.40
CA ILE A 9 -9.08 20.42 13.78
C ILE A 9 -8.71 20.26 15.26
N ARG A 10 -7.88 21.13 15.82
CA ARG A 10 -7.45 21.05 17.22
C ARG A 10 -8.57 21.43 18.17
N ALA A 11 -9.39 22.42 17.82
CA ALA A 11 -10.57 22.80 18.60
C ALA A 11 -11.65 21.71 18.57
N LEU A 12 -11.86 21.07 17.41
CA LEU A 12 -12.90 20.06 17.24
C LEU A 12 -12.53 18.70 17.85
N PHE A 13 -11.29 18.26 17.68
CA PHE A 13 -10.84 16.90 18.04
C PHE A 13 -9.75 16.89 19.10
N GLY A 14 -9.42 18.03 19.71
CA GLY A 14 -8.42 18.13 20.77
C GLY A 14 -6.97 17.97 20.30
N ILE A 15 -6.04 18.03 21.25
CA ILE A 15 -4.60 18.05 20.98
C ILE A 15 -4.10 16.77 20.28
N HIS A 16 -4.72 15.62 20.56
CA HIS A 16 -4.26 14.33 20.02
C HIS A 16 -4.42 14.23 18.49
N ALA A 17 -5.28 15.05 17.88
CA ALA A 17 -5.59 15.03 16.45
C ALA A 17 -4.57 15.82 15.62
N THR A 18 -3.62 16.51 16.27
CA THR A 18 -2.60 17.32 15.59
C THR A 18 -1.21 16.94 16.05
N ARG A 19 -0.21 17.17 15.20
CA ARG A 19 1.21 17.04 15.52
C ARG A 19 1.95 18.23 14.92
N GLN A 20 2.91 18.79 15.67
CA GLN A 20 3.73 19.91 15.19
C GLN A 20 4.74 19.46 14.13
N GLN A 21 5.27 18.25 14.27
CA GLN A 21 6.24 17.68 13.35
C GLN A 21 6.03 16.17 13.24
N LYS A 22 6.21 15.62 12.03
CA LYS A 22 6.26 14.19 11.76
C LYS A 22 7.18 13.95 10.57
N ARG A 23 7.99 12.90 10.63
CA ARG A 23 8.82 12.44 9.51
C ARG A 23 7.92 11.83 8.43
N VAL A 24 8.18 12.17 7.17
CA VAL A 24 7.56 11.50 6.02
C VAL A 24 8.33 10.21 5.78
N GLU A 25 7.62 9.08 5.85
CA GLU A 25 8.22 7.74 5.75
C GLU A 25 7.67 6.96 4.56
N VAL A 26 6.47 7.29 4.08
CA VAL A 26 5.83 6.68 2.91
C VAL A 26 4.99 7.73 2.20
N MET A 27 4.97 7.68 0.86
CA MET A 27 4.12 8.53 0.04
C MET A 27 2.97 7.73 -0.56
N VAL A 28 1.74 8.23 -0.40
CA VAL A 28 0.56 7.69 -1.06
C VAL A 28 0.18 8.60 -2.22
N ARG A 29 0.32 8.11 -3.45
CA ARG A 29 -0.07 8.83 -4.66
C ARG A 29 -1.48 8.43 -5.05
N LEU A 30 -2.41 9.38 -4.97
CA LEU A 30 -3.77 9.18 -5.47
C LEU A 30 -3.82 9.52 -6.96
N GLN A 31 -4.08 8.51 -7.79
CA GLN A 31 -4.20 8.67 -9.25
C GLN A 31 -5.65 8.45 -9.67
N ARG A 32 -6.13 9.16 -10.70
CA ARG A 32 -7.40 8.77 -11.32
C ARG A 32 -7.27 7.38 -11.90
N TRP A 33 -8.29 6.54 -11.69
CA TRP A 33 -8.32 5.24 -12.33
C TRP A 33 -8.37 5.38 -13.85
N ASP A 34 -7.60 4.54 -14.52
CA ASP A 34 -7.43 4.49 -15.97
C ASP A 34 -7.33 3.01 -16.38
N GLU A 35 -8.09 2.61 -17.40
CA GLU A 35 -8.11 1.23 -17.92
C GLU A 35 -6.78 0.85 -18.55
N ASP A 36 -6.08 1.82 -19.14
CA ASP A 36 -4.82 1.60 -19.86
C ASP A 36 -3.61 1.54 -18.91
N THR A 37 -3.80 1.85 -17.62
CA THR A 37 -2.72 1.80 -16.62
C THR A 37 -2.70 0.44 -15.91
N ALA A 38 -1.60 -0.29 -16.06
CA ALA A 38 -1.34 -1.50 -15.29
C ALA A 38 -1.01 -1.15 -13.83
N TYR A 39 -1.88 -1.54 -12.90
CA TYR A 39 -1.65 -1.39 -11.46
C TYR A 39 -1.13 -2.69 -10.84
N THR A 40 -0.07 -2.60 -10.05
CA THR A 40 0.48 -3.74 -9.31
C THR A 40 -0.54 -4.26 -8.29
N ARG A 41 -0.81 -5.58 -8.32
CA ARG A 41 -1.79 -6.25 -7.43
C ARG A 41 -1.15 -7.16 -6.38
N THR A 42 0.13 -7.46 -6.52
CA THR A 42 0.84 -8.45 -5.69
C THR A 42 1.53 -7.84 -4.48
N GLY A 43 1.93 -6.56 -4.56
CA GLY A 43 2.69 -5.89 -3.49
C GLY A 43 4.14 -6.38 -3.35
N LEU A 44 4.63 -7.15 -4.32
CA LEU A 44 6.00 -7.67 -4.37
C LEU A 44 6.99 -6.60 -4.83
N ASP A 45 6.58 -5.77 -5.79
CA ASP A 45 7.40 -4.64 -6.25
C ASP A 45 7.26 -3.47 -5.28
N THR A 46 8.40 -2.85 -4.95
CA THR A 46 8.45 -1.62 -4.15
C THR A 46 8.89 -0.48 -5.05
N THR A 47 8.01 0.51 -5.21
CA THR A 47 8.33 1.78 -5.88
C THR A 47 8.85 2.78 -4.88
N GLU A 48 9.79 3.63 -5.30
CA GLU A 48 10.33 4.71 -4.49
C GLU A 48 10.23 6.04 -5.23
N VAL A 49 10.06 7.12 -4.47
CA VAL A 49 10.12 8.50 -4.96
C VAL A 49 11.25 9.24 -4.28
N ASP A 50 11.96 10.11 -5.02
CA ASP A 50 12.90 11.06 -4.43
C ASP A 50 12.14 12.31 -3.94
N LEU A 51 12.27 12.61 -2.65
CA LEU A 51 11.82 13.86 -2.06
C LEU A 51 13.00 14.55 -1.39
N LEU A 52 13.47 15.65 -2.02
CA LEU A 52 14.59 16.46 -1.53
C LEU A 52 15.87 15.64 -1.36
N GLY A 53 16.15 14.71 -2.27
CA GLY A 53 17.33 13.83 -2.22
C GLY A 53 17.18 12.62 -1.31
N ILE A 54 15.99 12.40 -0.74
CA ILE A 54 15.68 11.25 0.11
C ILE A 54 14.71 10.35 -0.63
N LYS A 55 15.11 9.11 -0.89
CA LYS A 55 14.22 8.08 -1.43
C LYS A 55 13.30 7.57 -0.34
N ILE A 56 12.00 7.59 -0.60
CA ILE A 56 10.99 6.98 0.27
C ILE A 56 10.07 6.07 -0.53
N PRO A 57 9.52 5.01 0.08
CA PRO A 57 8.52 4.17 -0.54
C PRO A 57 7.32 4.98 -1.04
N GLU A 58 6.88 4.67 -2.25
CA GLU A 58 5.69 5.22 -2.88
C GLU A 58 4.67 4.10 -3.09
N VAL A 59 3.40 4.38 -2.79
CA VAL A 59 2.26 3.51 -3.09
C VAL A 59 1.26 4.30 -3.92
N THR A 60 1.01 3.84 -5.15
CA THR A 60 0.03 4.47 -6.05
C THR A 60 -1.33 3.80 -5.92
N ILE A 61 -2.36 4.60 -5.68
CA ILE A 61 -3.72 4.14 -5.40
C ILE A 61 -4.66 4.73 -6.45
N PRO A 62 -5.25 3.89 -7.32
CA PRO A 62 -6.23 4.36 -8.28
C PRO A 62 -7.56 4.68 -7.60
N LEU A 63 -8.06 5.88 -7.88
CA LEU A 63 -9.33 6.41 -7.43
C LEU A 63 -10.43 6.05 -8.42
N ASN A 64 -11.37 5.22 -7.97
CA ASN A 64 -12.66 4.99 -8.58
C ASN A 64 -13.76 5.24 -7.54
N ALA A 65 -14.96 5.59 -8.00
CA ALA A 65 -16.10 5.78 -7.11
C ALA A 65 -16.33 4.52 -6.26
N GLY A 66 -16.55 4.70 -4.96
CA GLY A 66 -16.80 3.60 -4.01
C GLY A 66 -15.61 3.15 -3.17
N LYS A 67 -14.37 3.61 -3.46
CA LYS A 67 -13.22 3.34 -2.57
C LYS A 67 -13.16 4.32 -1.41
N ASN A 68 -12.98 3.80 -0.19
CA ASN A 68 -12.72 4.61 1.00
C ASN A 68 -11.21 4.91 1.11
N ILE A 69 -10.82 6.11 0.68
CA ILE A 69 -9.41 6.55 0.65
C ILE A 69 -8.79 6.57 2.05
N THR A 70 -9.57 6.89 3.08
CA THR A 70 -9.10 6.92 4.48
C THR A 70 -8.65 5.54 4.93
N VAL A 71 -9.50 4.53 4.76
CA VAL A 71 -9.20 3.14 5.14
C VAL A 71 -7.99 2.61 4.35
N ILE A 72 -7.95 2.90 3.05
CA ILE A 72 -6.83 2.44 2.22
C ILE A 72 -5.52 3.09 2.68
N SER A 73 -5.52 4.40 2.98
CA SER A 73 -4.32 5.10 3.44
C SER A 73 -3.83 4.58 4.80
N GLU A 74 -4.77 4.22 5.69
CA GLU A 74 -4.46 3.58 6.97
C GLU A 74 -3.81 2.20 6.78
N VAL A 75 -4.37 1.37 5.90
CA VAL A 75 -3.80 0.06 5.56
C VAL A 75 -2.39 0.18 4.97
N VAL A 76 -2.14 1.17 4.11
CA VAL A 76 -0.79 1.43 3.60
C VAL A 76 0.18 1.80 4.72
N ALA A 77 -0.23 2.65 5.66
CA ALA A 77 0.60 3.01 6.81
C ALA A 77 0.88 1.79 7.70
N MET A 78 -0.13 0.97 7.98
CA MET A 78 0.05 -0.27 8.74
C MET A 78 0.97 -1.28 8.03
N ASN A 79 0.81 -1.46 6.72
CA ASN A 79 1.67 -2.35 5.94
C ASN A 79 3.12 -1.85 5.89
N HIS A 80 3.33 -0.54 5.78
CA HIS A 80 4.66 0.06 5.89
C HIS A 80 5.31 -0.25 7.25
N LEU A 81 4.54 -0.16 8.35
CA LEU A 81 5.03 -0.52 9.69
C LEU A 81 5.36 -2.02 9.81
N LEU A 82 4.57 -2.90 9.19
CA LEU A 82 4.87 -4.34 9.14
C LEU A 82 6.17 -4.62 8.39
N LYS A 83 6.34 -4.03 7.20
CA LYS A 83 7.58 -4.16 6.43
C LYS A 83 8.79 -3.62 7.20
N TYR A 84 8.63 -2.48 7.87
CA TYR A 84 9.66 -1.92 8.75
C TYR A 84 10.01 -2.85 9.92
N ALA A 85 9.02 -3.58 10.46
CA ALA A 85 9.22 -4.60 11.48
C ALA A 85 9.77 -5.94 10.94
N GLY A 86 10.09 -6.03 9.64
CA GLY A 86 10.62 -7.23 8.99
C GLY A 86 9.57 -8.23 8.52
N ILE A 87 8.29 -7.85 8.51
CA ILE A 87 7.18 -8.71 8.07
C ILE A 87 6.74 -8.29 6.66
N ASP A 88 7.05 -9.11 5.65
CA ASP A 88 6.54 -8.93 4.29
C ASP A 88 5.47 -9.99 3.95
N SER A 89 4.20 -9.56 4.05
CA SER A 89 3.05 -10.42 3.77
C SER A 89 2.97 -10.91 2.33
N ALA A 90 3.44 -10.11 1.36
CA ALA A 90 3.42 -10.48 -0.06
C ALA A 90 4.45 -11.57 -0.34
N ALA A 91 5.66 -11.42 0.19
CA ALA A 91 6.70 -12.43 0.10
C ALA A 91 6.29 -13.74 0.79
N ALA A 92 5.70 -13.65 1.99
CA ALA A 92 5.21 -14.82 2.72
C ALA A 92 4.09 -15.56 1.98
N PHE A 93 3.18 -14.81 1.32
CA PHE A 93 2.14 -15.41 0.49
C PHE A 93 2.72 -16.09 -0.76
N ASN A 94 3.66 -15.43 -1.44
CA ASN A 94 4.30 -15.99 -2.63
C ASN A 94 5.03 -17.31 -2.33
N GLN A 95 5.75 -17.38 -1.20
CA GLN A 95 6.42 -18.62 -0.79
C GLN A 95 5.41 -19.76 -0.57
N LYS A 96 4.33 -19.49 0.18
CA LYS A 96 3.27 -20.49 0.43
C LYS A 96 2.60 -20.96 -0.86
N LEU A 97 2.41 -20.05 -1.81
CA LEU A 97 1.82 -20.38 -3.11
C LEU A 97 2.75 -21.30 -3.91
N GLN A 98 4.05 -20.99 -3.95
CA GLN A 98 5.04 -21.83 -4.64
C GLN A 98 5.11 -23.24 -4.02
N ASP A 99 5.10 -23.33 -2.70
CA ASP A 99 5.12 -24.62 -1.99
C ASP A 99 3.87 -25.46 -2.29
N ALA A 100 2.70 -24.82 -2.41
CA ALA A 100 1.46 -25.50 -2.77
C ALA A 100 1.41 -25.95 -4.25
N MET A 101 2.13 -25.28 -5.15
CA MET A 101 2.16 -25.59 -6.58
C MET A 101 3.15 -26.72 -6.93
N ARG A 102 4.21 -26.92 -6.14
CA ARG A 102 5.18 -28.02 -6.33
C ARG A 102 4.56 -29.42 -6.50
N PRO A 103 3.67 -29.90 -5.61
CA PRO A 103 3.09 -31.23 -5.75
C PRO A 103 2.23 -31.37 -7.02
N VAL A 104 1.65 -30.28 -7.53
CA VAL A 104 0.86 -30.31 -8.78
C VAL A 104 1.77 -30.49 -10.00
N HIS A 105 2.99 -29.95 -9.97
CA HIS A 105 3.96 -30.11 -11.06
C HIS A 105 4.46 -31.55 -11.20
N GLU A 106 4.77 -32.20 -10.07
CA GLU A 106 5.20 -33.61 -10.02
C GLU A 106 4.12 -34.57 -10.56
N TYR A 107 2.84 -34.26 -10.37
CA TYR A 107 1.72 -35.03 -10.93
C TYR A 107 1.68 -34.98 -12.46
N PHE A 108 1.94 -33.82 -13.06
CA PHE A 108 1.90 -33.69 -14.53
C PHE A 108 3.12 -34.32 -15.19
N GLU A 109 4.30 -34.31 -14.57
CA GLU A 109 5.48 -34.98 -15.12
C GLU A 109 5.34 -36.50 -15.15
N GLN A 110 4.63 -37.09 -14.17
CA GLN A 110 4.37 -38.54 -14.14
C GLN A 110 3.40 -39.03 -15.23
N ASP A 111 2.52 -38.17 -15.75
CA ASP A 111 1.58 -38.53 -16.82
C ASP A 111 2.21 -38.45 -18.24
N TYR A 112 3.44 -37.91 -18.36
CA TYR A 112 4.18 -37.84 -19.62
C TYR A 112 5.24 -38.94 -19.80
N GLU A 113 5.50 -39.78 -18.77
CA GLU A 113 6.29 -41.02 -18.87
C GLU A 113 5.42 -42.26 -19.09
#